data_AF-A0A7L4PK04-F1
#
_entry.id   AF-A0A7L4PK04-F1
#
_cell.length_a   1.000
_cell.length_b   1.000
_cell.length_c   1.000
_cell.angle_alpha   90.00
_cell.angle_beta   90.00
_cell.angle_gamma   90.00
#
_symmetry.space_group_name_H-M   'P 1'
#
loop_
_entity.id
_entity.type
_entity.pdbx_description
1 polymer ?
#
loop_
_entity_poly.entity_id
_entity_poly.type
_entity_poly.pdbx_seq_one_letter_code
_entity_poly.pdbx_strand_id
1 'polypeptide(L)'
;MGEVLLQPAGEIDIMIEAEVINPGIMAGKSQEQIESLPVWQGQYQHPLSRFFDVDVAGIGAPGETSIIIEGDVCRAKRIGQGMTAGKIEIRGSAGMHLGSEMAGGTITVR
;
A
#
# COMPACT_ATOMS: atom_id res chain seq x y z
N MET A 1 10.58 -13.49 -5.36
CA MET A 1 9.23 -13.06 -4.93
C MET A 1 9.32 -12.43 -3.55
N GLY A 2 8.91 -11.16 -3.45
CA GLY A 2 8.77 -10.46 -2.17
C GLY A 2 7.29 -10.25 -1.88
N GLU A 3 6.89 -10.46 -0.65
CA GLU A 3 5.51 -10.26 -0.21
C GLU A 3 5.47 -9.26 0.95
N VAL A 4 4.54 -8.31 0.87
CA VAL A 4 4.32 -7.29 1.91
C VAL A 4 2.87 -7.39 2.36
N LEU A 5 2.66 -7.71 3.62
CA LEU A 5 1.35 -7.73 4.26
C LEU A 5 1.13 -6.41 4.99
N LEU A 6 -0.04 -5.81 4.76
CA LEU A 6 -0.49 -4.57 5.40
C LEU A 6 -1.82 -4.84 6.10
N GLN A 7 -1.89 -4.60 7.40
CA GLN A 7 -3.12 -4.71 8.18
C GLN A 7 -3.51 -3.33 8.69
N PRO A 8 -4.68 -2.77 8.33
CA PRO A 8 -5.14 -1.48 8.86
C PRO A 8 -5.20 -1.50 10.39
N ALA A 9 -4.49 -0.58 11.03
CA ALA A 9 -4.43 -0.45 12.47
C ALA A 9 -5.41 0.64 12.94
N GLY A 10 -6.46 0.22 13.67
CA GLY A 10 -7.45 1.14 14.25
C GLY A 10 -8.32 1.85 13.21
N GLU A 11 -8.97 2.94 13.64
CA GLU A 11 -9.85 3.74 12.77
C GLU A 11 -9.08 4.94 12.16
N ILE A 12 -9.13 5.04 10.83
CA ILE A 12 -8.63 6.21 10.10
C ILE A 12 -9.71 7.30 10.16
N ASP A 13 -9.56 8.33 10.99
CA ASP A 13 -10.59 9.40 11.13
C ASP A 13 -10.60 10.43 9.98
N ILE A 14 -9.45 10.86 9.49
CA ILE A 14 -9.35 11.69 8.28
C ILE A 14 -8.78 10.82 7.17
N MET A 15 -9.39 10.86 5.99
CA MET A 15 -8.92 10.08 4.84
C MET A 15 -7.45 10.35 4.55
N ILE A 16 -6.74 9.28 4.20
CA ILE A 16 -5.30 9.32 3.92
C ILE A 16 -5.03 9.20 2.43
N GLU A 17 -3.93 9.77 1.97
CA GLU A 17 -3.37 9.51 0.64
C GLU A 17 -2.17 8.59 0.81
N ALA A 18 -2.32 7.37 0.28
CA ALA A 18 -1.40 6.26 0.48
C ALA A 18 -0.83 5.79 -0.87
N GLU A 19 -0.40 6.73 -1.71
CA GLU A 19 0.27 6.48 -2.99
C GLU A 19 1.56 5.66 -2.82
N VAL A 20 2.13 5.69 -1.62
CA VAL A 20 3.29 4.87 -1.23
C VAL A 20 3.00 3.37 -1.22
N ILE A 21 1.72 2.95 -1.14
CA ILE A 21 1.28 1.55 -1.29
C ILE A 21 1.29 1.19 -2.77
N ASN A 22 2.49 0.97 -3.29
CA ASN A 22 2.78 0.65 -4.68
C ASN A 22 3.95 -0.35 -4.74
N PRO A 23 3.85 -1.47 -5.48
CA PRO A 23 4.93 -2.46 -5.58
C PRO A 23 6.26 -1.88 -6.05
N GLY A 24 6.24 -0.88 -6.94
CA GLY A 24 7.44 -0.17 -7.40
C GLY A 24 8.12 0.70 -6.33
N ILE A 25 7.36 1.18 -5.33
CA ILE A 25 7.90 1.96 -4.21
C ILE A 25 8.37 1.02 -3.09
N MET A 26 7.62 -0.04 -2.79
CA MET A 26 7.90 -0.95 -1.67
C MET A 26 8.94 -2.03 -2.02
N ALA A 27 9.13 -2.36 -3.29
CA ALA A 27 10.16 -3.31 -3.72
C ALA A 27 11.56 -2.91 -3.24
N GLY A 28 12.35 -3.89 -2.78
CA GLY A 28 13.72 -3.64 -2.32
C GLY A 28 13.85 -3.00 -0.94
N LYS A 29 12.74 -2.64 -0.27
CA LYS A 29 12.77 -1.98 1.04
C LYS A 29 12.67 -2.99 2.19
N SER A 30 13.30 -2.67 3.32
CA SER A 30 13.08 -3.39 4.58
C SER A 30 11.75 -3.00 5.22
N GLN A 31 11.31 -3.77 6.22
CA GLN A 31 10.11 -3.48 6.98
C GLN A 31 10.15 -2.07 7.58
N GLU A 32 11.24 -1.67 8.24
CA GLU A 32 11.37 -0.35 8.88
C GLU A 32 11.31 0.79 7.84
N GLN A 33 11.86 0.55 6.65
CA GLN A 33 11.80 1.50 5.56
C GLN A 33 10.36 1.67 5.05
N ILE A 34 9.60 0.58 4.96
CA ILE A 34 8.19 0.59 4.55
C ILE A 34 7.33 1.27 5.61
N GLU A 35 7.53 0.95 6.88
CA GLU A 35 6.85 1.57 8.03
C GLU A 35 7.06 3.10 8.05
N SER A 36 8.25 3.57 7.69
CA SER A 36 8.60 4.99 7.64
C SER A 36 8.05 5.75 6.42
N LEU A 37 7.41 5.07 5.45
CA LEU A 37 6.93 5.72 4.23
C LEU A 37 5.91 6.82 4.57
N PRO A 38 6.06 8.03 4.00
CA PRO A 38 5.19 9.15 4.33
C PRO A 38 3.82 8.98 3.67
N VAL A 39 2.79 8.97 4.50
CA VAL A 39 1.37 8.94 4.13
C VAL A 39 0.76 10.28 4.51
N TRP A 40 0.00 10.89 3.61
CA TRP A 40 -0.67 12.15 3.90
C TRP A 40 -1.98 11.94 4.64
N GLN A 41 -2.23 12.76 5.66
CA GLN A 41 -3.53 12.91 6.29
C GLN A 41 -3.88 14.41 6.35
N GLY A 42 -4.68 14.87 5.40
CA GLY A 42 -4.90 16.30 5.19
C GLY A 42 -3.60 17.01 4.81
N GLN A 43 -3.17 17.99 5.60
CA GLN A 43 -1.94 18.76 5.35
C GLN A 43 -0.68 18.17 6.01
N TYR A 44 -0.82 17.10 6.81
CA TYR A 44 0.28 16.52 7.57
C TYR A 44 0.73 15.20 6.96
N GLN A 45 2.02 14.88 7.13
CA GLN A 45 2.57 13.57 6.82
C GLN A 45 2.75 12.76 8.10
N HIS A 46 2.39 11.49 8.02
CA HIS A 46 2.61 10.50 9.06
C HIS A 46 3.27 9.25 8.46
N PRO A 47 4.03 8.48 9.26
CA PRO A 47 4.55 7.21 8.79
C PRO A 47 3.41 6.22 8.49
N LEU A 48 3.63 5.33 7.52
CA LEU A 48 2.69 4.27 7.17
C LEU A 48 2.33 3.41 8.39
N SER A 49 3.30 3.16 9.28
CA SER A 49 3.10 2.42 10.54
C SER A 49 2.10 3.04 11.51
N ARG A 50 1.71 4.31 11.31
CA ARG A 50 0.61 4.91 12.08
C ARG A 50 -0.75 4.30 11.73
N PHE A 51 -0.91 3.83 10.50
CA PHE A 51 -2.19 3.39 9.94
C PHE A 51 -2.21 1.91 9.56
N PHE A 52 -1.05 1.29 9.36
CA PHE A 52 -0.93 -0.10 8.97
C PHE A 52 0.16 -0.81 9.76
N ASP A 53 -0.14 -2.00 10.25
CA ASP A 53 0.88 -2.96 10.67
C ASP A 53 1.50 -3.59 9.40
N VAL A 54 2.83 -3.61 9.34
CA VAL A 54 3.60 -4.04 8.16
C VAL A 54 4.34 -5.34 8.49
N ASP A 55 4.20 -6.35 7.63
CA ASP A 55 5.03 -7.55 7.65
C ASP A 55 5.62 -7.77 6.25
N VAL A 56 6.91 -8.10 6.18
CA VAL A 56 7.65 -8.26 4.92
C VAL A 56 8.19 -9.67 4.83
N ALA A 57 7.47 -10.51 4.09
CA ALA A 57 7.92 -11.84 3.70
C ALA A 57 8.79 -11.76 2.42
N GLY A 58 10.02 -11.31 2.61
CA GLY A 58 11.06 -11.31 1.58
C GLY A 58 11.14 -10.04 0.72
N ILE A 59 12.27 -9.89 0.03
CA ILE A 59 12.60 -8.70 -0.75
C ILE A 59 12.69 -9.11 -2.22
N GLY A 60 11.88 -8.48 -3.07
CA GLY A 60 11.81 -8.76 -4.50
C GLY A 60 11.94 -7.52 -5.37
N ALA A 61 12.12 -7.72 -6.67
CA ALA A 61 11.99 -6.67 -7.67
C ALA A 61 10.51 -6.24 -7.82
N PRO A 62 10.21 -5.06 -8.37
CA PRO A 62 8.83 -4.57 -8.53
C PRO A 62 7.87 -5.56 -9.20
N GLY A 63 8.33 -6.28 -10.24
CA GLY A 63 7.52 -7.27 -10.95
C GLY A 63 7.22 -8.55 -10.17
N GLU A 64 8.00 -8.85 -9.12
CA GLU A 64 7.83 -10.02 -8.26
C GLU A 64 7.32 -9.65 -6.85
N THR A 65 6.91 -8.39 -6.67
CA THR A 65 6.42 -7.88 -5.40
C THR A 65 4.89 -8.01 -5.35
N SER A 66 4.40 -8.67 -4.31
CA SER A 66 2.97 -8.82 -4.02
C SER A 66 2.64 -8.09 -2.73
N ILE A 67 1.71 -7.15 -2.78
CA ILE A 67 1.19 -6.45 -1.61
C ILE A 67 -0.16 -7.04 -1.27
N ILE A 68 -0.35 -7.50 -0.04
CA ILE A 68 -1.62 -8.00 0.47
C ILE A 68 -2.09 -7.05 1.55
N ILE A 69 -3.32 -6.54 1.40
CA ILE A 69 -3.98 -5.70 2.39
C ILE A 69 -5.11 -6.51 3.01
N GLU A 70 -5.03 -6.77 4.31
CA GLU A 70 -6.05 -7.51 5.05
C GLU A 70 -6.91 -6.55 5.88
N GLY A 71 -8.08 -6.20 5.35
CA GLY A 71 -9.02 -5.30 6.00
C GLY A 71 -9.55 -4.21 5.08
N ASP A 72 -10.52 -3.46 5.59
CA ASP A 72 -11.15 -2.37 4.85
C ASP A 72 -10.26 -1.11 4.82
N VAL A 73 -9.98 -0.63 3.61
CA VAL A 73 -9.19 0.57 3.34
C VAL A 73 -9.97 1.60 2.52
N CYS A 74 -11.29 1.68 2.72
CA CYS A 74 -12.17 2.70 2.12
C CYS A 74 -11.66 4.14 2.28
N ARG A 75 -10.94 4.39 3.38
CA ARG A 75 -10.43 5.71 3.76
C ARG A 75 -9.00 5.98 3.30
N ALA A 76 -8.37 5.02 2.61
CA ALA A 76 -7.07 5.17 2.00
C ALA A 76 -7.22 5.36 0.48
N LYS A 77 -6.78 6.52 0.00
CA LYS A 77 -6.84 6.89 -1.41
C LYS A 77 -5.54 6.54 -2.13
N ARG A 78 -5.61 6.45 -3.46
CA ARG A 78 -4.44 6.38 -4.37
C ARG A 78 -3.57 5.13 -4.21
N ILE A 79 -4.09 4.08 -3.56
CA ILE A 79 -3.40 2.79 -3.49
C ILE A 79 -3.11 2.31 -4.91
N GLY A 80 -1.87 1.89 -5.17
CA GLY A 80 -1.41 1.44 -6.48
C GLY A 80 -1.30 2.55 -7.54
N GLN A 81 -1.34 3.83 -7.16
CA GLN A 81 -1.20 4.91 -8.13
C GLN A 81 0.15 4.83 -8.85
N GLY A 82 0.12 4.89 -10.19
CA GLY A 82 1.32 4.88 -11.03
C GLY A 82 2.06 3.54 -11.06
N MET A 83 1.45 2.43 -10.62
CA MET A 83 2.14 1.13 -10.63
C MET A 83 2.38 0.63 -12.07
N THR A 84 3.57 0.07 -12.30
CA THR A 84 4.03 -0.43 -13.61
C THR A 84 4.17 -1.94 -13.67
N ALA A 85 4.29 -2.60 -12.52
CA ALA A 85 4.43 -4.05 -12.38
C ALA A 85 4.02 -4.50 -10.96
N GLY A 86 4.02 -5.81 -10.71
CA GLY A 86 3.68 -6.39 -9.42
C GLY A 86 2.18 -6.58 -9.21
N LYS A 87 1.80 -6.93 -7.98
CA LYS A 87 0.42 -7.24 -7.61
C LYS A 87 0.00 -6.56 -6.31
N ILE A 88 -1.26 -6.14 -6.24
CA ILE A 88 -1.92 -5.69 -5.01
C ILE A 88 -3.20 -6.51 -4.84
N GLU A 89 -3.37 -7.17 -3.71
CA GLU A 89 -4.60 -7.85 -3.30
C GLU A 89 -5.18 -7.14 -2.08
N ILE A 90 -6.40 -6.61 -2.19
CA ILE A 90 -7.14 -5.99 -1.10
C ILE A 90 -8.25 -6.96 -0.70
N ARG A 91 -8.17 -7.49 0.51
CA ARG A 91 -9.18 -8.37 1.13
C ARG A 91 -10.09 -7.51 2.00
N GLY A 92 -10.99 -6.80 1.36
CA GLY A 92 -11.80 -5.73 1.92
C GLY A 92 -12.10 -4.65 0.88
N SER A 93 -12.58 -3.52 1.37
CA SER A 93 -13.02 -2.41 0.52
C SER A 93 -11.89 -1.42 0.23
N ALA A 94 -11.85 -0.87 -0.99
CA ALA A 94 -10.84 0.09 -1.42
C ALA A 94 -11.36 1.52 -1.47
N GLY A 95 -10.48 2.50 -1.22
CA GLY A 95 -10.80 3.93 -1.32
C GLY A 95 -10.68 4.52 -2.73
N MET A 96 -10.83 5.84 -2.82
CA MET A 96 -10.83 6.58 -4.08
C MET A 96 -9.47 6.54 -4.80
N HIS A 97 -9.49 6.65 -6.13
CA HIS A 97 -8.28 6.67 -6.99
C HIS A 97 -7.41 5.41 -6.93
N LEU A 98 -7.99 4.26 -6.57
CA LEU A 98 -7.32 2.96 -6.66
C LEU A 98 -6.77 2.76 -8.08
N GLY A 99 -5.47 2.49 -8.19
CA GLY A 99 -4.79 2.22 -9.46
C GLY A 99 -4.78 3.40 -10.44
N SER A 100 -4.99 4.64 -9.98
CA SER A 100 -4.91 5.81 -10.85
C SER A 100 -3.56 5.85 -11.58
N GLU A 101 -3.55 6.11 -12.88
CA GLU A 101 -2.33 6.16 -13.70
C GLU A 101 -1.51 4.85 -13.74
N MET A 102 -2.13 3.70 -13.40
CA MET A 102 -1.49 2.39 -13.55
C MET A 102 -1.12 2.11 -15.00
N ALA A 103 0.14 1.70 -15.23
CA ALA A 103 0.67 1.32 -16.54
C ALA A 103 0.97 -0.19 -16.66
N GLY A 104 0.93 -0.93 -15.55
CA GLY A 104 1.09 -2.40 -15.56
C GLY A 104 1.00 -3.04 -14.18
N GLY A 105 0.92 -4.38 -14.14
CA GLY A 105 0.69 -5.17 -12.92
C GLY A 105 -0.77 -5.60 -12.77
N THR A 106 -1.22 -5.92 -11.55
CA THR A 106 -2.62 -6.28 -11.26
C THR A 106 -3.06 -5.80 -9.88
N ILE A 107 -4.25 -5.22 -9.78
CA ILE A 107 -4.92 -4.91 -8.51
C ILE A 107 -6.19 -5.75 -8.43
N THR A 108 -6.39 -6.48 -7.35
CA THR A 108 -7.61 -7.25 -7.07
C THR A 108 -8.23 -6.77 -5.76
N VAL A 109 -9.52 -6.49 -5.78
CA VAL A 109 -10.31 -6.13 -4.58
C VAL A 109 -11.37 -7.21 -4.39
N ARG A 110 -11.49 -7.73 -3.17
CA ARG A 110 -12.42 -8.82 -2.82
C ARG A 110 -13.23 -8.49 -1.58
#